data_AF-A0A783P6F4-F1
#
_entry.id   AF-A0A783P6F4-F1
#
_cell.length_a   1.000
_cell.length_b   1.000
_cell.length_c   1.000
_cell.angle_alpha   90.00
_cell.angle_beta   90.00
_cell.angle_gamma   90.00
#
_symmetry.space_group_name_H-M   'P 1'
#
loop_
_entity.id
_entity.type
_entity.pdbx_description
1 polymer ?
#
loop_
_entity_poly.entity_id
_entity_poly.type
_entity_poly.pdbx_seq_one_letter_code
_entity_poly.pdbx_strand_id
1 'polypeptide(L)'
;MKDVISGTGVARLAGCLPLLLTLSAGAVNVTFDGELLDRPCQIDPGSLNQTVQFLERPVKDFQYAPGRGPAENFSIRLVQCNTNTIWKTVKLKFSGDKESAMKERADYFLKVTGSNTGKLAIGLLDTDGTTLMKLGDAHNHGQGTPVDRDTLQFNFKAYVQATPDALAQKSVTPGSYASTANFELFYE
;
A
#
# COMPACT_ATOMS: atom_id res chain seq x y z
N MET A 1 -6.72 -15.94 -98.62
CA MET A 1 -7.38 -17.12 -99.22
C MET A 1 -7.32 -18.24 -98.21
N LYS A 2 -8.49 -18.70 -97.71
CA LYS A 2 -8.83 -20.00 -97.06
C LYS A 2 -7.97 -20.40 -95.82
N ASP A 3 -8.51 -20.81 -94.67
CA ASP A 3 -9.44 -21.91 -94.36
C ASP A 3 -10.03 -21.74 -92.93
N VAL A 4 -11.32 -22.06 -92.69
CA VAL A 4 -11.88 -23.24 -91.94
C VAL A 4 -11.58 -23.19 -90.42
N ILE A 5 -12.54 -23.32 -89.48
CA ILE A 5 -13.06 -24.58 -88.90
C ILE A 5 -14.36 -24.32 -88.11
N SER A 6 -15.27 -25.29 -88.23
CA SER A 6 -16.62 -25.42 -87.66
C SER A 6 -16.62 -26.12 -86.29
N GLY A 7 -17.37 -25.55 -85.34
CA GLY A 7 -18.35 -26.21 -84.46
C GLY A 7 -17.92 -27.25 -83.41
N THR A 8 -18.31 -27.02 -82.15
CA THR A 8 -18.65 -28.08 -81.17
C THR A 8 -19.68 -27.60 -80.15
N GLY A 9 -20.74 -28.40 -79.96
CA GLY A 9 -21.87 -28.13 -79.07
C GLY A 9 -21.59 -28.35 -77.59
N VAL A 10 -22.39 -27.70 -76.74
CA VAL A 10 -22.27 -27.74 -75.28
C VAL A 10 -23.44 -28.54 -74.69
N ALA A 11 -23.13 -29.70 -74.13
CA ALA A 11 -24.07 -30.48 -73.32
C ALA A 11 -24.27 -29.81 -71.95
N ARG A 12 -25.52 -29.62 -71.52
CA ARG A 12 -25.85 -29.07 -70.19
C ARG A 12 -26.09 -30.19 -69.18
N LEU A 13 -25.19 -30.31 -68.21
CA LEU A 13 -25.35 -31.13 -67.01
C LEU A 13 -26.05 -30.31 -65.91
N ALA A 14 -27.13 -30.86 -65.36
CA ALA A 14 -27.86 -30.32 -64.22
C ALA A 14 -27.04 -30.52 -62.93
N GLY A 15 -26.59 -29.41 -62.31
CA GLY A 15 -25.85 -29.42 -61.05
C GLY A 15 -26.78 -29.32 -59.84
N CYS A 16 -26.73 -30.33 -58.97
CA CYS A 16 -27.37 -30.34 -57.66
C CYS A 16 -26.60 -29.38 -56.72
N LEU A 17 -27.26 -28.34 -56.22
CA LEU A 17 -26.66 -27.32 -55.34
C LEU A 17 -26.68 -27.83 -53.88
N PRO A 18 -25.54 -28.00 -53.19
CA PRO A 18 -25.54 -28.40 -51.79
C PRO A 18 -25.90 -27.19 -50.92
N LEU A 19 -26.95 -27.33 -50.10
CA LEU A 19 -27.34 -26.33 -49.12
C LEU A 19 -26.40 -26.43 -47.90
N LEU A 20 -25.37 -25.57 -47.86
CA LEU A 20 -24.49 -25.43 -46.71
C LEU A 20 -25.26 -24.73 -45.56
N LEU A 21 -25.78 -25.51 -44.62
CA LEU A 21 -26.31 -25.01 -43.35
C LEU A 21 -25.13 -24.62 -42.46
N THR A 22 -24.80 -23.33 -42.41
CA THR A 22 -23.87 -22.78 -41.44
C THR A 22 -24.55 -22.75 -40.07
N LEU A 23 -24.24 -23.71 -39.19
CA LEU A 23 -24.59 -23.61 -37.77
C LEU A 23 -23.76 -22.48 -37.15
N SER A 24 -24.40 -21.37 -36.80
CA SER A 24 -23.79 -20.34 -35.95
C SER A 24 -23.50 -20.95 -34.59
N ALA A 25 -22.22 -21.11 -34.25
CA ALA A 25 -21.80 -21.51 -32.91
C ALA A 25 -22.20 -20.41 -31.92
N GLY A 26 -22.87 -20.81 -30.82
CA GLY A 26 -23.50 -19.89 -29.87
C GLY A 26 -22.57 -18.76 -29.42
N ALA A 27 -23.09 -17.53 -29.45
CA ALA A 27 -22.35 -16.35 -29.00
C ALA A 27 -22.05 -16.46 -27.51
N VAL A 28 -20.76 -16.46 -27.15
CA VAL A 28 -20.28 -16.38 -25.78
C VAL A 28 -19.94 -14.93 -25.49
N ASN A 29 -20.55 -14.36 -24.45
CA ASN A 29 -20.23 -13.01 -24.00
C ASN A 29 -18.93 -13.02 -23.19
N VAL A 30 -18.00 -12.15 -23.54
CA VAL A 30 -16.79 -11.87 -22.76
C VAL A 30 -16.93 -10.47 -22.18
N THR A 31 -16.83 -10.34 -20.86
CA THR A 31 -16.89 -9.07 -20.15
C THR A 31 -15.49 -8.63 -19.76
N PHE A 32 -15.19 -7.35 -19.99
CA PHE A 32 -13.94 -6.70 -19.60
C PHE A 32 -14.29 -5.50 -18.72
N ASP A 33 -13.68 -5.42 -17.54
CA ASP A 33 -13.80 -4.30 -16.60
C ASP A 33 -12.42 -3.85 -16.12
N GLY A 34 -12.34 -2.60 -15.65
CA GLY A 34 -11.13 -2.00 -15.13
C GLY A 34 -11.40 -0.63 -14.54
N GLU A 35 -10.52 -0.19 -13.64
CA GLU A 35 -10.57 1.12 -12.99
C GLU A 35 -9.30 1.91 -13.35
N LEU A 36 -9.47 3.13 -13.88
CA LEU A 36 -8.36 4.03 -14.18
C LEU A 36 -8.21 5.03 -13.02
N LEU A 37 -7.03 5.06 -12.42
CA LEU A 37 -6.71 5.92 -11.28
C LEU A 37 -5.70 6.99 -11.71
N ASP A 38 -6.01 8.26 -11.43
CA ASP A 38 -5.10 9.39 -11.68
C ASP A 38 -4.12 9.57 -10.50
N ARG A 39 -3.40 8.51 -10.17
CA ARG A 39 -2.35 8.52 -9.14
C ARG A 39 -1.02 8.24 -9.82
N PRO A 40 0.04 9.05 -9.58
CA PRO A 40 1.29 8.87 -10.30
C PRO A 40 2.01 7.60 -9.85
N CYS A 41 1.70 6.98 -8.71
CA CYS A 41 2.21 5.66 -8.34
C CYS A 41 1.09 4.74 -7.83
N GLN A 42 1.30 3.44 -7.95
CA GLN A 42 0.50 2.43 -7.26
C GLN A 42 1.16 2.03 -5.93
N ILE A 43 0.35 1.68 -4.93
CA ILE A 43 0.86 1.08 -3.68
C ILE A 43 1.12 -0.40 -3.95
N ASP A 44 2.30 -0.89 -3.58
CA ASP A 44 2.61 -2.31 -3.64
C ASP A 44 1.61 -3.11 -2.77
N PRO A 45 1.02 -4.22 -3.26
CA PRO A 45 0.07 -4.99 -2.48
C PRO A 45 0.61 -5.47 -1.12
N GLY A 46 1.92 -5.74 -1.03
CA GLY A 46 2.61 -6.07 0.22
C GLY A 46 2.69 -4.90 1.22
N SER A 47 2.31 -3.69 0.80
CA SER A 47 2.24 -2.48 1.62
C SER A 47 0.83 -2.08 2.06
N LEU A 48 -0.24 -2.71 1.56
CA LEU A 48 -1.61 -2.31 1.89
C LEU A 48 -2.06 -2.73 3.29
N ASN A 49 -1.66 -3.92 3.76
CA ASN A 49 -2.09 -4.47 5.05
C ASN A 49 -0.90 -5.12 5.77
N GLN A 50 -0.04 -4.28 6.35
CA GLN A 50 1.16 -4.72 7.02
C GLN A 50 0.93 -4.89 8.52
N THR A 51 1.49 -5.97 9.09
CA THR A 51 1.61 -6.13 10.54
C THR A 51 3.07 -5.96 10.93
N VAL A 52 3.36 -4.91 11.72
CA VAL A 52 4.68 -4.72 12.32
C VAL A 52 4.71 -5.50 13.63
N GLN A 53 5.39 -6.65 13.64
CA GLN A 53 5.48 -7.51 14.81
C GLN A 53 6.57 -7.03 15.76
N PHE A 54 6.16 -6.57 16.95
CA PHE A 54 7.09 -6.36 18.06
C PHE A 54 7.42 -7.70 18.72
N LEU A 55 8.70 -7.92 19.03
CA LEU A 55 9.12 -9.09 19.79
C LEU A 55 8.62 -9.04 21.24
N GLU A 56 8.47 -10.20 21.87
CA GLU A 56 8.16 -10.29 23.29
C GLU A 56 9.29 -9.68 24.14
N ARG A 57 8.93 -8.86 25.12
CA ARG A 57 9.87 -8.13 25.97
C ARG A 57 9.48 -8.24 27.45
N PRO A 58 10.45 -8.25 28.37
CA PRO A 58 10.15 -8.19 29.79
C PRO A 58 9.54 -6.83 30.14
N VAL A 59 8.50 -6.84 30.98
CA VAL A 59 7.81 -5.61 31.43
C VAL A 59 8.76 -4.59 32.06
N LYS A 60 9.89 -5.05 32.62
CA LYS A 60 10.93 -4.20 33.20
C LYS A 60 11.52 -3.18 32.21
N ASP A 61 11.60 -3.51 30.91
CA ASP A 61 12.08 -2.59 29.87
C ASP A 61 11.23 -1.31 29.77
N PHE A 62 9.97 -1.39 30.25
CA PHE A 62 8.99 -0.31 30.22
C PHE A 62 8.70 0.28 31.62
N GLN A 63 9.22 -0.33 32.69
CA GLN A 63 9.07 0.16 34.07
C GLN A 63 10.29 0.97 34.54
N TYR A 64 11.39 0.95 33.79
CA TYR A 64 12.62 1.66 34.11
C TYR A 64 13.10 2.47 32.90
N ALA A 65 13.78 3.60 33.14
CA ALA A 65 14.30 4.44 32.07
C ALA A 65 15.19 3.62 31.10
N PRO A 66 15.04 3.77 29.78
CA PRO A 66 14.27 4.81 29.08
C PRO A 66 12.76 4.51 28.88
N GLY A 67 12.27 3.38 29.38
CA GLY A 67 10.86 2.97 29.25
C GLY A 67 10.46 2.64 27.81
N ARG A 68 11.41 2.13 27.01
CA ARG A 68 11.31 2.06 25.56
C ARG A 68 11.85 0.73 25.03
N GLY A 69 11.12 0.12 24.10
CA GLY A 69 11.54 -1.07 23.38
C GLY A 69 12.43 -0.77 22.17
N PRO A 70 13.13 -1.78 21.62
CA PRO A 70 13.80 -1.67 20.33
C PRO A 70 12.83 -1.24 19.22
N ALA A 71 13.36 -0.62 18.17
CA ALA A 71 12.57 -0.25 17.01
C ALA A 71 12.55 -1.37 15.98
N GLU A 72 11.37 -1.67 15.45
CA GLU A 72 11.16 -2.64 14.38
C GLU A 72 11.00 -1.92 13.05
N ASN A 73 11.63 -2.45 12.01
CA ASN A 73 11.59 -1.86 10.67
C ASN A 73 10.33 -2.30 9.92
N PHE A 74 9.78 -1.39 9.13
CA PHE A 74 8.77 -1.72 8.13
C PHE A 74 8.94 -0.79 6.93
N SER A 75 8.38 -1.16 5.78
CA SER A 75 8.51 -0.35 4.58
C SER A 75 7.22 -0.25 3.79
N ILE A 76 6.96 0.95 3.28
CA ILE A 76 5.88 1.19 2.33
C ILE A 76 6.53 1.35 0.97
N ARG A 77 6.10 0.54 -0.01
CA ARG A 77 6.63 0.53 -1.37
C ARG A 77 5.58 1.03 -2.34
N LEU A 78 6.00 1.94 -3.22
CA LEU A 78 5.21 2.41 -4.36
C LEU A 78 5.86 1.90 -5.64
N VAL A 79 5.05 1.48 -6.60
CA VAL A 79 5.45 0.84 -7.85
C VAL A 79 4.74 1.47 -9.03
N GLN A 80 5.26 1.22 -10.23
CA GLN A 80 4.67 1.72 -11.49
C GLN A 80 4.48 3.23 -11.45
N CYS A 81 5.48 3.94 -10.94
CA CYS A 81 5.42 5.39 -10.83
C CYS A 81 5.61 6.05 -12.20
N ASN A 82 4.69 6.93 -12.59
CA ASN A 82 4.80 7.77 -13.77
C ASN A 82 5.81 8.90 -13.55
N THR A 83 7.05 8.66 -13.97
CA THR A 83 8.18 9.60 -13.88
C THR A 83 8.12 10.72 -14.91
N ASN A 84 7.19 10.69 -15.87
CA ASN A 84 7.03 11.75 -16.86
C ASN A 84 6.23 12.94 -16.32
N THR A 85 5.72 12.84 -15.09
CA THR A 85 5.01 13.93 -14.42
C THR A 85 6.02 14.91 -13.83
N ILE A 86 6.18 16.06 -14.47
CA ILE A 86 7.17 17.07 -14.08
C ILE A 86 6.84 17.58 -12.66
N TRP A 87 7.80 17.46 -11.73
CA TRP A 87 7.79 17.98 -10.35
C TRP A 87 6.84 17.34 -9.32
N LYS A 88 6.36 16.11 -9.53
CA LYS A 88 5.53 15.48 -8.49
C LYS A 88 6.33 15.03 -7.28
N THR A 89 5.91 15.48 -6.11
CA THR A 89 6.41 15.02 -4.81
C THR A 89 5.34 14.20 -4.12
N VAL A 90 5.69 13.00 -3.68
CA VAL A 90 4.80 12.19 -2.85
C VAL A 90 5.08 12.48 -1.37
N LYS A 91 4.00 12.77 -0.64
CA LYS A 91 3.99 12.93 0.81
C LYS A 91 3.20 11.78 1.41
N LEU A 92 3.81 11.12 2.39
CA LEU A 92 3.22 10.02 3.14
C LEU A 92 2.99 10.49 4.57
N LYS A 93 1.75 10.37 5.04
CA LYS A 93 1.33 10.77 6.39
C LYS A 93 0.76 9.58 7.13
N PHE A 94 1.09 9.44 8.41
CA PHE A 94 0.46 8.46 9.29
C PHE A 94 -0.61 9.13 10.16
N SER A 95 -1.74 8.47 10.35
CA SER A 95 -2.84 8.91 11.22
C SER A 95 -3.34 7.74 12.08
N GLY A 96 -3.96 8.06 13.21
CA GLY A 96 -4.50 7.07 14.14
C GLY A 96 -4.88 7.70 15.48
N ASP A 97 -5.42 6.89 16.38
CA ASP A 97 -5.79 7.34 17.72
C ASP A 97 -4.55 7.74 18.52
N LYS A 98 -4.56 8.95 19.07
CA LYS A 98 -3.43 9.51 19.83
C LYS A 98 -3.44 9.02 21.29
N GLU A 99 -2.27 8.76 21.85
CA GLU A 99 -2.12 8.45 23.28
C GLU A 99 -1.98 9.75 24.10
N SER A 100 -3.10 10.22 24.67
CA SER A 100 -3.13 11.46 25.45
C SER A 100 -2.27 11.40 26.71
N ALA A 101 -2.02 10.22 27.27
CA ALA A 101 -1.14 10.05 28.42
C ALA A 101 0.35 10.36 28.11
N MET A 102 0.72 10.55 26.83
CA MET A 102 2.04 11.08 26.43
C MET A 102 2.18 12.60 26.62
N LYS A 103 1.16 13.29 27.14
CA LYS A 103 1.16 14.73 27.49
C LYS A 103 1.52 15.61 26.29
N GLU A 104 2.53 16.48 26.42
CA GLU A 104 3.02 17.36 25.35
C GLU A 104 3.45 16.61 24.07
N ARG A 105 3.66 15.29 24.16
CA ARG A 105 4.04 14.45 23.02
C ARG A 105 2.87 13.64 22.45
N ALA A 106 1.63 13.87 22.88
CA ALA A 106 0.46 13.09 22.44
C ALA A 106 0.30 13.03 20.90
N ASP A 107 0.66 14.10 20.19
CA ASP A 107 0.59 14.15 18.72
C ASP A 107 1.61 13.22 18.01
N TYR A 108 2.55 12.61 18.73
CA TYR A 108 3.62 11.80 18.15
C TYR A 108 3.47 10.30 18.42
N PHE A 109 2.43 9.91 19.17
CA PHE A 109 2.29 8.53 19.64
C PHE A 109 0.88 8.01 19.43
N LEU A 110 0.82 6.80 18.90
CA LEU A 110 -0.41 6.05 18.73
C LEU A 110 -0.79 5.36 20.03
N LYS A 111 -2.08 5.40 20.36
CA LYS A 111 -2.70 4.69 21.47
C LYS A 111 -2.65 3.19 21.24
N VAL A 112 -2.43 2.45 22.32
CA VAL A 112 -2.57 0.98 22.31
C VAL A 112 -3.90 0.53 22.91
N THR A 113 -4.37 -0.62 22.44
CA THR A 113 -5.44 -1.41 23.05
C THR A 113 -4.86 -2.52 23.94
N GLY A 114 -5.68 -3.15 24.77
CA GLY A 114 -5.27 -4.25 25.67
C GLY A 114 -5.03 -3.81 27.11
N SER A 115 -4.31 -4.62 27.90
CA SER A 115 -4.12 -4.39 29.34
C SER A 115 -3.28 -3.16 29.69
N ASN A 116 -2.57 -2.61 28.69
CA ASN A 116 -1.69 -1.46 28.84
C ASN A 116 -2.19 -0.20 28.11
N THR A 117 -3.48 -0.10 27.76
CA THR A 117 -4.08 1.15 27.29
C THR A 117 -3.81 2.29 28.29
N GLY A 118 -3.36 3.47 27.80
CA GLY A 118 -2.96 4.60 28.63
C GLY A 118 -1.58 4.47 29.29
N LYS A 119 -0.91 3.31 29.14
CA LYS A 119 0.38 3.01 29.77
C LYS A 119 1.51 2.79 28.77
N LEU A 120 1.18 2.27 27.59
CA LEU A 120 2.10 2.13 26.46
C LEU A 120 1.56 2.89 25.25
N ALA A 121 2.46 3.30 24.37
CA ALA A 121 2.17 3.98 23.13
C ALA A 121 3.14 3.53 22.03
N ILE A 122 2.76 3.67 20.76
CA ILE A 122 3.65 3.38 19.62
C ILE A 122 4.15 4.68 19.01
N GLY A 123 5.47 4.84 18.94
CA GLY A 123 6.12 5.92 18.20
C GLY A 123 6.57 5.46 16.82
N LEU A 124 6.43 6.32 15.82
CA LEU A 124 6.88 6.08 14.45
C LEU A 124 8.14 6.92 14.15
N LEU A 125 9.18 6.29 13.63
CA LEU A 125 10.38 6.96 13.16
C LEU A 125 10.33 7.11 11.64
N ASP A 126 10.71 8.29 11.18
CA ASP A 126 10.75 8.70 9.78
C ASP A 126 11.77 7.89 8.97
N THR A 127 11.87 8.17 7.67
CA THR A 127 12.74 7.46 6.73
C THR A 127 14.23 7.61 7.00
N ASP A 128 14.63 8.57 7.83
CA ASP A 128 15.99 8.70 8.37
C ASP A 128 16.29 7.67 9.48
N GLY A 129 15.26 6.97 9.97
CA GLY A 129 15.34 5.96 11.01
C GLY A 129 15.54 6.49 12.43
N THR A 130 15.47 7.82 12.63
CA THR A 130 15.76 8.49 13.92
C THR A 130 14.75 9.57 14.31
N THR A 131 14.19 10.31 13.36
CA THR A 131 13.25 11.40 13.62
C THR A 131 11.90 10.85 14.02
N LEU A 132 11.38 11.25 15.19
CA LEU A 132 10.04 10.87 15.61
C LEU A 132 9.00 11.67 14.82
N MET A 133 8.14 10.95 14.09
CA MET A 133 7.10 11.55 13.27
C MET A 133 5.92 12.04 14.11
N LYS A 134 5.43 13.24 13.81
CA LYS A 134 4.14 13.71 14.29
C LYS A 134 3.04 13.08 13.44
N LEU A 135 1.98 12.60 14.08
CA LEU A 135 0.82 12.06 13.38
C LEU A 135 0.12 13.19 12.60
N GLY A 136 -0.16 12.94 11.33
CA GLY A 136 -0.70 13.92 10.38
C GLY A 136 0.35 14.75 9.64
N ASP A 137 1.63 14.69 10.02
CA ASP A 137 2.71 15.33 9.27
C ASP A 137 3.25 14.37 8.20
N ALA A 138 3.81 14.95 7.13
CA ALA A 138 4.43 14.17 6.07
C ALA A 138 5.88 13.78 6.42
N HIS A 139 6.30 12.61 5.93
CA HIS A 139 7.67 12.12 6.04
C HIS A 139 8.70 13.13 5.48
N ASN A 140 9.95 12.96 5.88
CA ASN A 140 11.08 13.82 5.51
C ASN A 140 10.82 15.29 5.91
N HIS A 141 10.43 15.52 7.18
CA HIS A 141 10.13 16.86 7.71
C HIS A 141 9.13 17.67 6.87
N GLY A 142 8.12 17.00 6.32
CA GLY A 142 7.11 17.63 5.48
C GLY A 142 7.51 17.87 4.02
N GLN A 143 8.77 17.61 3.64
CA GLN A 143 9.26 17.80 2.28
C GLN A 143 8.79 16.69 1.33
N GLY A 144 8.47 15.50 1.85
CA GLY A 144 8.13 14.36 1.01
C GLY A 144 9.32 13.83 0.21
N THR A 145 9.03 13.09 -0.85
CA THR A 145 10.02 12.50 -1.75
C THR A 145 9.62 12.74 -3.21
N PRO A 146 10.54 13.21 -4.07
CA PRO A 146 10.27 13.34 -5.51
C PRO A 146 9.92 11.99 -6.16
N VAL A 147 8.97 12.01 -7.09
CA VAL A 147 8.63 10.86 -7.94
C VAL A 147 9.52 10.88 -9.18
N ASP A 148 10.77 10.46 -9.00
CA ASP A 148 11.85 10.51 -10.00
C ASP A 148 12.27 9.12 -10.55
N ARG A 149 11.62 8.06 -10.06
CA ARG A 149 11.91 6.66 -10.42
C ARG A 149 10.62 5.83 -10.40
N ASP A 150 10.64 4.70 -11.12
CA ASP A 150 9.49 3.79 -11.25
C ASP A 150 9.05 3.15 -9.92
N THR A 151 9.99 2.97 -8.98
CA THR A 151 9.74 2.38 -7.67
C THR A 151 10.30 3.26 -6.56
N LEU A 152 9.48 3.60 -5.56
CA LEU A 152 9.89 4.29 -4.34
C LEU A 152 9.72 3.37 -3.13
N GLN A 153 10.70 3.34 -2.23
CA GLN A 153 10.62 2.57 -0.98
C GLN A 153 10.89 3.48 0.21
N PHE A 154 9.93 3.54 1.12
CA PHE A 154 9.98 4.34 2.34
C PHE A 154 10.22 3.41 3.53
N ASN A 155 11.40 3.47 4.14
CA ASN A 155 11.77 2.60 5.26
C ASN A 155 11.53 3.32 6.58
N PHE A 156 10.45 2.96 7.27
CA PHE A 156 10.11 3.52 8.57
C PHE A 156 10.53 2.56 9.69
N LYS A 157 10.47 3.05 10.93
CA LYS A 157 10.54 2.17 12.11
C LYS A 157 9.42 2.49 13.08
N ALA A 158 9.01 1.50 13.87
CA ALA A 158 8.07 1.70 14.96
C ALA A 158 8.69 1.20 16.26
N TYR A 159 8.31 1.77 17.40
CA TYR A 159 8.77 1.29 18.70
C TYR A 159 7.71 1.53 19.77
N VAL A 160 7.78 0.73 20.83
CA VAL A 160 6.89 0.83 21.99
C VAL A 160 7.53 1.74 23.05
N GLN A 161 6.73 2.63 23.65
CA GLN A 161 7.15 3.58 24.68
C GLN A 161 6.15 3.59 25.83
N ALA A 162 6.64 3.55 27.07
CA ALA A 162 5.82 3.77 28.25
C ALA A 162 5.44 5.24 28.39
N THR A 163 4.21 5.49 28.82
CA THR A 163 3.75 6.86 29.14
C THR A 163 4.49 7.37 30.39
N PRO A 164 4.71 8.70 30.51
CA PRO A 164 5.47 9.25 31.63
C PRO A 164 4.97 8.80 33.01
N ASP A 165 3.64 8.77 33.21
CA ASP A 165 3.05 8.38 34.49
C ASP A 165 3.16 6.87 34.73
N ALA A 166 3.04 6.05 33.68
CA ALA A 166 3.24 4.61 33.80
C ALA A 166 4.69 4.25 34.14
N LEU A 167 5.65 4.99 33.60
CA LEU A 167 7.06 4.84 33.92
C LEU A 167 7.35 5.26 35.37
N ALA A 168 6.83 6.41 35.81
CA ALA A 168 7.01 6.91 37.17
C ALA A 168 6.41 5.98 38.24
N GLN A 169 5.26 5.40 37.94
CA GLN A 169 4.52 4.50 38.85
C GLN A 169 4.90 3.03 38.66
N LYS A 170 5.75 2.70 37.69
CA LYS A 170 6.08 1.33 37.27
C LYS A 170 4.83 0.48 37.00
N SER A 171 3.80 1.08 36.39
CA SER A 171 2.46 0.51 36.34
C SER A 171 2.15 -0.29 35.06
N VAL A 172 3.11 -0.39 34.12
CA VAL A 172 3.04 -1.30 32.97
C VAL A 172 2.99 -2.75 33.49
N THR A 173 2.09 -3.56 32.92
CA THR A 173 1.83 -4.95 33.34
C THR A 173 2.04 -5.94 32.19
N PRO A 174 2.29 -7.23 32.46
CA PRO A 174 2.26 -8.25 31.42
C PRO A 174 0.91 -8.29 30.68
N GLY A 175 0.95 -8.64 29.39
CA GLY A 175 -0.23 -8.80 28.54
C GLY A 175 -0.02 -8.26 27.12
N SER A 176 -0.94 -8.63 26.24
CA SER A 176 -0.93 -8.18 24.84
C SER A 176 -1.29 -6.70 24.73
N TYR A 177 -0.67 -6.04 23.76
CA TYR A 177 -1.03 -4.72 23.30
C TYR A 177 -1.06 -4.71 21.78
N ALA A 178 -1.90 -3.87 21.19
CA ALA A 178 -1.99 -3.66 19.75
C ALA A 178 -2.28 -2.20 19.46
N SER A 179 -1.99 -1.74 18.25
CA SER A 179 -2.34 -0.40 17.77
C SER A 179 -2.58 -0.46 16.27
N THR A 180 -3.31 0.53 15.75
CA THR A 180 -3.62 0.64 14.33
C THR A 180 -3.35 2.06 13.87
N ALA A 181 -2.66 2.18 12.75
CA ALA A 181 -2.44 3.44 12.07
C ALA A 181 -2.83 3.28 10.60
N ASN A 182 -3.35 4.35 10.02
CA ASN A 182 -3.56 4.47 8.59
C ASN A 182 -2.40 5.28 8.02
N PHE A 183 -2.05 5.01 6.76
CA PHE A 183 -1.20 5.93 6.01
C PHE A 183 -1.94 6.43 4.79
N GLU A 184 -1.65 7.67 4.41
CA GLU A 184 -2.26 8.34 3.27
C GLU A 184 -1.17 8.93 2.39
N LEU A 185 -1.39 8.89 1.08
CA LEU A 185 -0.49 9.46 0.08
C LEU A 185 -1.11 10.74 -0.48
N PHE A 186 -0.30 11.79 -0.52
CA PHE A 186 -0.62 13.08 -1.13
C PHE A 186 0.42 13.37 -2.20
N TYR A 187 -0.02 13.84 -3.36
CA TYR A 187 0.85 14.20 -4.47
C TYR A 187 0.74 15.69 -4.72
N GLU A 188 1.85 16.40 -4.61
CA GLU A 188 1.98 17.83 -4.90
C GLU A 188 2.77 18.01 -6.20
#